data_AF-C0PIL0-F1
#
_entry.id   AF-C0PIL0-F1
#
_cell.length_a   1.000
_cell.length_b   1.000
_cell.length_c   1.000
_cell.angle_alpha   90.00
_cell.angle_beta   90.00
_cell.angle_gamma   90.00
#
_symmetry.space_group_name_H-M   'P 1'
#
loop_
_entity.id
_entity.type
_entity.pdbx_description
1 polymer ?
#
loop_
_entity_poly.entity_id
_entity_poly.type
_entity_poly.pdbx_seq_one_letter_code
_entity_poly.pdbx_strand_id
1 'polypeptide(L)'
;MERLQRIFGASGMGQPPTDSPLLDSSEQVYISSLALLKMLKHGRAGVPMEVMGLMLGEFVDDYTVRVVDVFAMPQSGTGVSVEAVDHVFQTNMLDMLKQTGRPEMVVGWYHSHPGFGCWLSGVDINTQQVYANPLVL
;
A
#
# COMPACT_ATOMS: atom_id res chain seq x y z
N MET A 1 -51.72 27.52 13.18
CA MET A 1 -50.78 26.43 13.52
C MET A 1 -50.23 25.72 12.28
N GLU A 2 -49.99 26.41 11.16
CA GLU A 2 -49.51 25.76 9.91
C GLU A 2 -48.09 26.18 9.49
N ARG A 3 -47.47 27.15 10.18
CA ARG A 3 -46.11 27.62 9.87
C ARG A 3 -45.00 26.88 10.62
N LEU A 4 -45.35 26.02 11.59
CA LEU A 4 -44.36 25.25 12.37
C LEU A 4 -44.09 23.85 11.80
N GLN A 5 -44.93 23.36 10.87
CA GLN A 5 -44.73 22.06 10.21
C GLN A 5 -43.76 22.10 9.00
N ARG A 6 -43.30 23.28 8.56
CA ARG A 6 -42.30 23.38 7.47
C ARG A 6 -40.84 23.27 7.92
N ILE A 7 -40.56 23.32 9.22
CA ILE A 7 -39.18 23.22 9.74
C ILE A 7 -38.78 21.75 10.00
N PHE A 8 -39.74 20.83 10.11
CA PHE A 8 -39.49 19.41 10.37
C PHE A 8 -39.65 18.48 9.16
N GLY A 9 -39.76 19.03 7.95
CA GLY A 9 -40.15 18.29 6.74
C GLY A 9 -39.04 17.99 5.73
N ALA A 10 -37.76 18.01 6.10
CA ALA A 10 -36.67 17.74 5.15
C ALA A 10 -35.39 17.16 5.79
N SER A 11 -35.50 16.40 6.88
CA SER A 11 -34.44 15.45 7.25
C SER A 11 -34.57 14.20 6.39
N GLY A 12 -34.37 14.37 5.08
CA GLY A 12 -34.04 13.25 4.22
C GLY A 12 -32.67 12.75 4.67
N MET A 13 -32.66 11.70 5.50
CA MET A 13 -31.49 10.84 5.59
C MET A 13 -31.27 10.34 4.17
N GLY A 14 -30.34 10.99 3.45
CA GLY A 14 -29.91 10.54 2.15
C GLY A 14 -29.49 9.10 2.33
N GLN A 15 -30.28 8.16 1.79
CA GLN A 15 -29.80 6.82 1.59
C GLN A 15 -28.47 6.96 0.85
N PRO A 16 -27.40 6.29 1.31
CA PRO A 16 -26.18 6.25 0.54
C PRO A 16 -26.55 5.84 -0.89
N PRO A 17 -26.00 6.49 -1.92
CA PRO A 17 -26.25 6.11 -3.30
C PRO A 17 -26.17 4.59 -3.43
N THR A 18 -27.12 3.98 -4.12
CA THR A 18 -27.24 2.51 -4.23
C THR A 18 -26.01 1.84 -4.85
N ASP A 19 -25.14 2.63 -5.49
CA ASP A 19 -23.85 2.22 -6.08
C ASP A 19 -22.63 2.67 -5.24
N SER A 20 -22.81 2.99 -3.96
CA SER A 20 -21.66 3.25 -3.08
C SER A 20 -20.93 1.94 -2.85
N PRO A 21 -19.61 1.84 -3.11
CA PRO A 21 -18.87 0.61 -2.81
C PRO A 21 -19.04 0.30 -1.32
N LEU A 22 -19.62 -0.87 -1.04
CA LEU A 22 -19.76 -1.38 0.30
C LEU A 22 -18.39 -1.85 0.73
N LEU A 23 -17.83 -1.20 1.76
CA LEU A 23 -16.65 -1.71 2.43
C LEU A 23 -17.01 -3.09 2.99
N ASP A 24 -16.45 -4.13 2.39
CA ASP A 24 -16.48 -5.47 2.97
C ASP A 24 -15.14 -5.75 3.66
N SER A 25 -14.90 -7.01 4.01
CA SER A 25 -13.63 -7.45 4.59
C SER A 25 -13.11 -8.69 3.85
N SER A 26 -13.46 -8.81 2.57
CA SER A 26 -13.18 -10.00 1.76
C SER A 26 -11.95 -9.83 0.86
N GLU A 27 -11.20 -8.74 1.05
CA GLU A 27 -10.02 -8.43 0.26
C GLU A 27 -8.95 -9.52 0.38
N GLN A 28 -8.39 -9.90 -0.75
CA GLN A 28 -7.42 -10.97 -0.89
C GLN A 28 -6.14 -10.46 -1.54
N VAL A 29 -5.00 -10.89 -0.98
CA VAL A 29 -3.68 -10.62 -1.54
C VAL A 29 -3.01 -11.94 -1.87
N TYR A 30 -2.79 -12.20 -3.16
CA TYR A 30 -2.04 -13.35 -3.63
C TYR A 30 -0.57 -12.98 -3.78
N ILE A 31 0.29 -13.58 -2.95
CA ILE A 31 1.74 -13.34 -3.00
C ILE A 31 2.44 -14.53 -3.66
N SER A 32 3.18 -14.28 -4.74
CA SER A 32 3.96 -15.32 -5.41
C SER A 32 5.07 -15.87 -4.51
N SER A 33 5.48 -17.13 -4.72
CA SER A 33 6.61 -17.70 -3.97
C SER A 33 7.92 -16.94 -4.20
N LEU A 34 8.11 -16.34 -5.39
CA LEU A 34 9.27 -15.52 -5.70
C LEU A 34 9.30 -14.26 -4.83
N ALA A 35 8.17 -13.54 -4.75
CA ALA A 35 8.02 -12.34 -3.93
C ALA A 35 8.29 -12.66 -2.46
N LEU A 36 7.67 -13.71 -1.93
CA LEU A 36 7.85 -14.15 -0.54
C LEU A 36 9.32 -14.45 -0.22
N LEU A 37 10.01 -15.23 -1.07
CA LEU A 37 11.42 -15.56 -0.85
C LEU A 37 12.33 -14.34 -0.88
N LYS A 38 12.07 -13.39 -1.78
CA LYS A 38 12.81 -12.12 -1.83
C LYS A 38 12.57 -11.27 -0.58
N MET A 39 11.32 -11.14 -0.13
CA MET A 39 10.97 -10.43 1.10
C MET A 39 11.68 -11.04 2.32
N LEU A 40 11.63 -12.37 2.49
CA LEU A 40 12.27 -13.05 3.61
C LEU A 40 13.80 -12.91 3.59
N LYS A 41 14.42 -13.06 2.41
CA LYS A 41 15.87 -12.85 2.24
C LYS A 41 16.27 -11.42 2.59
N HIS A 42 15.50 -10.44 2.12
CA HIS A 42 15.75 -9.03 2.36
C HIS A 42 15.57 -8.68 3.85
N GLY A 43 14.44 -9.06 4.45
CA GLY A 43 14.16 -8.86 5.87
C GLY A 43 15.22 -9.45 6.78
N ARG A 44 15.71 -10.66 6.46
CA ARG A 44 16.79 -11.30 7.23
C ARG A 44 18.12 -10.57 7.08
N ALA A 45 18.44 -10.05 5.89
CA ALA A 45 19.69 -9.31 5.64
C ALA A 45 19.70 -7.93 6.32
N GLY A 46 18.52 -7.35 6.59
CA GLY A 46 18.37 -6.06 7.26
C GLY A 46 18.66 -6.08 8.75
N VAL A 47 18.48 -7.22 9.44
CA VAL A 47 18.60 -7.33 10.90
C VAL A 47 19.96 -6.80 11.40
N PRO A 48 19.98 -5.89 12.41
CA PRO A 48 18.87 -5.52 13.30
C PRO A 48 18.02 -4.32 12.83
N MET A 49 18.28 -3.79 11.64
CA MET A 49 17.57 -2.64 11.10
C MET A 49 16.30 -3.04 10.36
N GLU A 50 15.31 -2.16 10.35
CA GLU A 50 14.16 -2.27 9.48
C GLU A 50 14.58 -2.06 8.03
N VAL A 51 14.06 -2.89 7.13
CA VAL A 51 14.17 -2.72 5.67
C VAL A 51 12.80 -2.53 5.06
N MET A 52 12.76 -1.88 3.90
CA MET A 52 11.53 -1.70 3.12
C MET A 52 11.73 -1.91 1.62
N GLY A 53 10.66 -2.21 0.90
CA GLY A 53 10.70 -2.46 -0.53
C GLY A 53 9.34 -2.31 -1.20
N LEU A 54 9.32 -2.38 -2.53
CA LEU A 54 8.12 -2.21 -3.33
C LEU A 54 7.61 -3.55 -3.89
N MET A 55 6.28 -3.67 -3.94
CA MET A 55 5.56 -4.82 -4.46
C MET A 55 5.10 -4.56 -5.89
N LEU A 56 5.38 -5.49 -6.79
CA LEU A 56 5.05 -5.43 -8.20
C LEU A 56 3.99 -6.45 -8.55
N GLY A 57 3.00 -6.02 -9.31
CA GLY A 57 1.92 -6.90 -9.74
C GLY A 57 0.79 -6.15 -10.41
N GLU A 58 -0.43 -6.60 -10.13
CA GLU A 58 -1.66 -6.03 -10.69
C GLU A 58 -2.83 -6.07 -9.69
N PHE A 59 -3.78 -5.17 -9.90
CA PHE A 59 -5.11 -5.24 -9.32
C PHE A 59 -5.98 -6.09 -10.25
N VAL A 60 -6.41 -7.27 -9.78
CA VAL A 60 -7.23 -8.20 -10.59
C VAL A 60 -8.67 -7.72 -10.66
N ASP A 61 -9.17 -7.23 -9.52
CA ASP A 61 -10.46 -6.58 -9.32
C ASP A 61 -10.37 -5.68 -8.08
N ASP A 62 -11.49 -5.09 -7.66
CA ASP A 62 -11.56 -4.18 -6.52
C ASP A 62 -11.20 -4.81 -5.17
N TYR A 63 -11.25 -6.15 -5.07
CA TYR A 63 -11.03 -6.90 -3.82
C TYR A 63 -9.77 -7.76 -3.87
N THR A 64 -9.08 -7.85 -5.02
CA THR A 64 -8.00 -8.82 -5.23
C THR A 64 -6.76 -8.17 -5.79
N VAL A 65 -5.67 -8.23 -5.02
CA VAL A 65 -4.33 -7.81 -5.44
C VAL A 65 -3.45 -9.05 -5.67
N ARG A 66 -2.76 -9.09 -6.81
CA ARG A 66 -1.78 -10.15 -7.11
C ARG A 66 -0.38 -9.56 -7.15
N VAL A 67 0.47 -9.97 -6.20
CA VAL A 67 1.88 -9.60 -6.11
C VAL A 67 2.73 -10.67 -6.79
N VAL A 68 3.32 -10.34 -7.92
CA VAL A 68 4.12 -11.25 -8.76
C VAL A 68 5.60 -11.18 -8.38
N ASP A 69 6.11 -9.99 -8.07
CA ASP A 69 7.51 -9.79 -7.72
C ASP A 69 7.70 -8.65 -6.69
N VAL A 70 8.90 -8.52 -6.14
CA VAL A 70 9.32 -7.39 -5.30
C VAL A 70 10.74 -6.96 -5.62
N PHE A 71 11.07 -5.73 -5.25
CA PHE A 71 12.46 -5.31 -5.13
C PHE A 71 12.70 -4.52 -3.83
N ALA A 72 13.93 -4.61 -3.34
CA ALA A 72 14.39 -3.91 -2.16
C ALA A 72 14.67 -2.44 -2.50
N MET A 73 14.22 -1.52 -1.65
CA MET A 73 14.65 -0.13 -1.72
C MET A 73 15.98 0.03 -0.97
N PRO A 74 16.90 0.91 -1.43
CA PRO A 74 18.11 1.22 -0.69
C PRO A 74 17.75 1.78 0.68
N GLN A 75 18.46 1.36 1.72
CA GLN A 75 18.29 1.95 3.05
C GLN A 75 18.93 3.34 3.08
N SER A 76 18.12 4.40 3.07
CA SER A 76 18.57 5.74 3.49
C SER A 76 18.64 5.75 5.02
N GLY A 77 19.85 5.80 5.56
CA GLY A 77 20.09 5.60 6.99
C GLY A 77 19.59 6.75 7.86
N THR A 78 18.71 6.45 8.82
CA THR A 78 18.93 6.64 10.28
C THR A 78 17.67 6.23 11.04
N GLY A 79 17.60 4.96 11.48
CA GLY A 79 16.89 4.44 12.65
C GLY A 79 15.39 4.72 12.92
N VAL A 80 14.73 5.70 12.31
CA VAL A 80 13.37 6.15 12.72
C VAL A 80 12.55 6.79 11.59
N SER A 81 13.04 6.85 10.35
CA SER A 81 12.24 7.37 9.23
C SER A 81 12.55 6.66 7.92
N VAL A 82 11.49 6.14 7.28
CA VAL A 82 11.46 5.85 5.84
C VAL A 82 11.47 7.21 5.14
N GLU A 83 12.63 7.87 5.13
CA GLU A 83 12.81 9.07 4.31
C GLU A 83 12.72 8.64 2.85
N ALA A 84 11.54 8.93 2.28
CA ALA A 84 11.17 8.95 0.89
C ALA A 84 11.83 7.84 0.05
N VAL A 85 11.02 6.86 -0.35
CA VAL A 85 11.35 6.06 -1.54
C VAL A 85 11.95 6.98 -2.59
N ASP A 86 13.21 6.73 -2.90
CA ASP A 86 13.94 7.51 -3.88
C ASP A 86 13.22 7.33 -5.22
N HIS A 87 12.47 8.37 -5.61
CA HIS A 87 11.69 8.36 -6.85
C HIS A 87 12.58 8.10 -8.06
N VAL A 88 13.85 8.54 -8.03
CA VAL A 88 14.83 8.29 -9.09
C VAL A 88 15.18 6.81 -9.11
N PHE A 89 15.47 6.21 -7.96
CA PHE A 89 15.73 4.77 -7.86
C PHE A 89 14.53 3.95 -8.32
N GLN A 90 13.32 4.26 -7.84
CA GLN A 90 12.09 3.56 -8.22
C GLN A 90 11.88 3.62 -9.74
N THR A 91 11.96 4.81 -10.34
CA THR A 91 11.74 5.00 -11.78
C THR A 91 12.76 4.22 -12.60
N ASN A 92 14.04 4.34 -12.25
CA ASN A 92 15.11 3.62 -12.94
C ASN A 92 14.95 2.10 -12.82
N MET A 93 14.60 1.60 -11.63
CA MET A 93 14.40 0.18 -11.40
C MET A 93 13.21 -0.36 -12.20
N LEU A 94 12.09 0.37 -12.24
CA LEU A 94 10.93 0.00 -13.06
C LEU A 94 11.27 -0.03 -14.55
N ASP A 95 12.05 0.94 -15.04
CA ASP A 95 12.47 0.96 -16.44
C ASP A 95 13.44 -0.17 -16.80
N MET A 96 14.35 -0.53 -15.89
CA MET A 96 15.20 -1.71 -16.05
C MET A 96 14.37 -3.01 -16.06
N LEU A 97 13.37 -3.13 -15.20
CA LEU A 97 12.51 -4.31 -15.15
C LEU A 97 11.68 -4.47 -16.44
N LYS A 98 11.12 -3.38 -16.96
CA LYS A 98 10.41 -3.38 -18.25
C LYS A 98 11.27 -3.93 -19.37
N GLN A 99 12.56 -3.56 -19.42
CA GLN A 99 13.51 -4.07 -20.42
C GLN A 99 13.77 -5.58 -20.31
N THR A 100 13.52 -6.19 -19.15
CA THR A 100 13.63 -7.64 -18.93
C THR A 100 12.32 -8.41 -19.18
N GLY A 101 11.28 -7.74 -19.69
CA GLY A 101 9.97 -8.36 -19.89
C GLY A 101 9.13 -8.46 -18.61
N ARG A 102 9.39 -7.59 -17.63
CA ARG A 102 8.62 -7.46 -16.37
C ARG A 102 7.92 -6.09 -16.33
N PRO A 103 6.75 -5.95 -16.97
CA PRO A 103 6.06 -4.67 -17.12
C PRO A 103 5.14 -4.32 -15.94
N GLU A 104 5.18 -5.09 -14.85
CA GLU A 104 4.29 -4.94 -13.70
C GLU A 104 4.45 -3.56 -13.02
N MET A 105 3.33 -3.05 -12.52
CA MET A 105 3.28 -1.78 -11.80
C MET A 105 3.45 -1.98 -10.30
N VAL A 106 3.76 -0.90 -9.59
CA VAL A 106 3.79 -0.90 -8.12
C VAL A 106 2.36 -0.99 -7.60
N VAL A 107 2.08 -2.01 -6.78
CA VAL A 107 0.76 -2.25 -6.15
C VAL A 107 0.79 -2.05 -4.64
N GLY A 108 1.97 -1.84 -4.06
CA GLY A 108 2.14 -1.57 -2.64
C GLY A 108 3.59 -1.61 -2.20
N TRP A 109 3.80 -1.61 -0.88
CA TRP A 109 5.12 -1.67 -0.26
C TRP A 109 5.12 -2.64 0.93
N TYR A 110 6.30 -3.15 1.29
CA TYR A 110 6.50 -3.98 2.47
C TYR A 110 7.65 -3.43 3.30
N HIS A 111 7.65 -3.74 4.59
CA HIS A 111 8.77 -3.49 5.49
C HIS A 111 8.91 -4.63 6.52
N SER A 112 9.88 -4.52 7.42
CA SER A 112 10.15 -5.54 8.45
C SER A 112 10.28 -4.92 9.83
N HIS A 113 9.77 -5.60 10.85
CA HIS A 113 9.90 -5.24 12.27
C HIS A 113 10.66 -6.34 13.03
N PRO A 114 12.01 -6.33 13.01
CA PRO A 114 12.82 -7.39 13.60
C PRO A 114 12.67 -7.42 15.13
N GLY A 115 11.95 -8.42 15.64
CA GLY A 115 11.79 -8.66 17.08
C GLY A 115 10.55 -8.02 17.73
N PHE A 116 9.71 -7.32 16.97
CA PHE A 116 8.55 -6.57 17.51
C PHE A 116 7.18 -7.10 17.08
N GLY A 117 7.11 -8.16 16.26
CA GLY A 117 5.86 -8.68 15.70
C GLY A 117 5.33 -7.83 14.54
N CYS A 118 4.09 -8.08 14.10
CA CYS A 118 3.48 -7.41 12.95
C CYS A 118 2.42 -6.41 13.41
N TRP A 119 2.76 -5.13 13.37
CA TRP A 119 1.89 -3.99 13.68
C TRP A 119 2.39 -2.77 12.91
N LEU A 120 1.56 -1.73 12.78
CA LEU A 120 1.96 -0.47 12.14
C LEU A 120 2.25 0.58 13.21
N SER A 121 3.45 1.14 13.20
CA SER A 121 3.81 2.30 13.99
C SER A 121 3.17 3.57 13.44
N GLY A 122 3.25 4.67 14.21
CA GLY A 122 2.80 5.97 13.71
C GLY A 122 3.56 6.41 12.45
N VAL A 123 4.84 6.03 12.32
CA VAL A 123 5.65 6.29 11.13
C VAL A 123 5.15 5.47 9.94
N ASP A 124 4.78 4.20 10.15
CA ASP A 124 4.24 3.34 9.09
C ASP A 124 2.89 3.81 8.60
N ILE A 125 2.01 4.26 9.52
CA ILE A 125 0.71 4.82 9.17
C ILE A 125 0.87 6.09 8.34
N ASN A 126 1.78 6.99 8.72
CA ASN A 126 2.04 8.21 7.96
C ASN A 126 2.60 7.90 6.57
N THR A 127 3.53 6.94 6.48
CA THR A 127 4.07 6.45 5.20
C THR A 127 2.96 5.86 4.33
N GLN A 128 2.08 5.03 4.90
CA GLN A 128 0.94 4.45 4.21
C GLN A 128 -0.01 5.52 3.66
N GLN A 129 -0.26 6.61 4.40
CA GLN A 129 -1.11 7.70 3.92
C GLN A 129 -0.53 8.40 2.67
N VAL A 130 0.80 8.47 2.54
CA VAL A 130 1.46 9.02 1.36
C VAL A 130 1.23 8.11 0.14
N TYR A 131 1.37 6.79 0.29
CA TYR A 131 1.14 5.83 -0.80
C TYR A 131 -0.32 5.60 -1.16
N ALA A 132 -1.22 5.71 -0.18
CA ALA A 132 -2.66 5.56 -0.39
C ALA A 132 -3.26 6.77 -1.11
N ASN A 133 -2.55 7.90 -1.18
CA ASN A 133 -3.04 9.10 -1.82
C ASN A 133 -2.75 9.05 -3.34
N PRO A 134 -3.78 9.03 -4.20
CA PRO A 134 -3.61 9.02 -5.66
C PRO A 134 -2.93 10.28 -6.23
N LEU A 135 -2.60 11.28 -5.40
CA LEU A 135 -1.82 12.45 -5.80
C LEU A 135 -0.29 12.23 -5.81
N VAL A 136 0.20 11.06 -5.38
CA VAL A 136 1.64 10.75 -5.24
C VAL A 136 2.10 9.65 -6.23
N LEU A 137 1.17 9.05 -6.98
CA LEU A 137 1.42 8.17 -8.12
C LEU A 137 1.00 8.88 -9.42
#